data_AF-A0A9R1XJ78-F1
#
_entry.id   AF-A0A9R1XJ78-F1
#
_cell.length_a   1.000
_cell.length_b   1.000
_cell.length_c   1.000
_cell.angle_alpha   90.00
_cell.angle_beta   90.00
_cell.angle_gamma   90.00
#
_symmetry.space_group_name_H-M   'P 1'
#
loop_
_entity.id
_entity.type
_entity.pdbx_description
1 polymer ?
#
loop_
_entity_poly.entity_id
_entity_poly.type
_entity_poly.pdbx_seq_one_letter_code
_entity_poly.pdbx_strand_id
1 'polypeptide(L)'
;MGSWSIENSKNLIRILRCFKLSSGLTMSMSKSKLFGFDVQSYHLNLEAPSFNYSIGSLPFIYLGLTVEGIYGKNYALESKIFKRSYQNRKQTLCRLAVA
;
A
#
# COMPACT_ATOMS: atom_id res chain seq x y z
N MET A 1 -12.01 8.48 4.18
CA MET A 1 -11.86 7.01 4.13
C MET A 1 -12.12 6.50 5.54
N GLY A 2 -13.13 5.64 5.71
CA GLY A 2 -13.65 5.22 7.01
C GLY A 2 -12.72 4.28 7.77
N SER A 3 -13.06 4.01 9.03
CA SER A 3 -12.36 3.07 9.90
C SER A 3 -12.22 1.68 9.27
N TRP A 4 -11.20 0.94 9.71
CA TRP A 4 -11.07 -0.46 9.35
C TRP A 4 -12.33 -1.23 9.75
N SER A 5 -12.89 -1.97 8.79
CA SER A 5 -13.92 -2.97 9.04
C SER A 5 -13.78 -4.09 8.01
N ILE A 6 -14.18 -5.29 8.41
CA ILE A 6 -14.18 -6.46 7.51
C ILE A 6 -15.07 -6.19 6.29
N GLU A 7 -16.20 -5.51 6.47
CA GLU A 7 -17.12 -5.19 5.38
C GLU A 7 -16.51 -4.21 4.37
N ASN A 8 -15.74 -3.21 4.84
CA ASN A 8 -15.03 -2.28 3.97
C ASN A 8 -13.98 -3.02 3.11
N SER A 9 -13.25 -3.97 3.71
CA SER A 9 -12.30 -4.82 2.98
C SER A 9 -13.02 -5.68 1.93
N LYS A 10 -14.14 -6.31 2.28
CA LYS A 10 -14.97 -7.09 1.35
C LYS A 10 -15.46 -6.26 0.18
N ASN A 11 -15.93 -5.05 0.44
CA ASN A 11 -16.41 -4.13 -0.60
C ASN A 11 -15.28 -3.69 -1.53
N LEU A 12 -14.10 -3.39 -0.99
CA LEU A 12 -12.94 -3.07 -1.81
C LEU A 12 -12.58 -4.23 -2.76
N ILE A 13 -12.58 -5.46 -2.25
CA ILE A 13 -12.31 -6.66 -3.06
C ILE A 13 -13.35 -6.83 -4.18
N ARG A 14 -14.63 -6.56 -3.91
CA ARG A 14 -15.70 -6.60 -4.92
C ARG A 14 -15.45 -5.56 -6.01
N ILE A 15 -15.13 -4.32 -5.64
CA ILE A 15 -14.81 -3.24 -6.59
C ILE A 15 -13.61 -3.64 -7.46
N LEU A 16 -12.56 -4.19 -6.86
CA LEU A 16 -11.38 -4.68 -7.56
C LEU A 16 -11.69 -5.80 -8.56
N ARG A 17 -12.61 -6.71 -8.24
CA ARG A 17 -13.10 -7.73 -9.18
C ARG A 17 -13.88 -7.11 -10.34
N CYS A 18 -14.77 -6.17 -10.07
CA CYS A 18 -15.51 -5.44 -11.11
C CYS A 18 -14.55 -4.64 -12.02
N PHE A 19 -13.54 -4.00 -11.44
CA PHE A 19 -12.50 -3.30 -12.19
C PHE A 19 -11.71 -4.25 -13.09
N LYS A 20 -11.29 -5.41 -12.57
CA LYS A 20 -10.64 -6.47 -13.36
C LYS A 20 -11.49 -6.89 -14.56
N LEU A 21 -12.79 -7.12 -14.35
CA LEU A 21 -13.72 -7.54 -15.41
C LEU A 21 -13.93 -6.44 -16.45
N SER A 22 -14.09 -5.19 -16.03
CA SER A 22 -14.36 -4.05 -16.93
C SER A 22 -13.13 -3.54 -17.68
N SER A 23 -11.96 -3.59 -17.06
CA SER A 23 -10.69 -3.13 -17.68
C SER A 23 -10.00 -4.20 -18.52
N GLY A 24 -10.39 -5.49 -18.38
CA GLY A 24 -9.68 -6.61 -18.99
C GLY A 24 -8.29 -6.87 -18.40
N LEU A 25 -7.90 -6.19 -17.33
CA LEU A 25 -6.60 -6.34 -16.70
C LEU A 25 -6.53 -7.60 -15.84
N THR A 26 -5.52 -8.43 -16.04
CA THR A 26 -5.28 -9.62 -15.20
C THR A 26 -4.74 -9.23 -13.83
N MET A 27 -5.62 -8.77 -12.94
CA MET A 27 -5.27 -8.54 -11.55
C MET A 27 -5.26 -9.86 -10.79
N SER A 28 -4.12 -10.17 -10.19
CA SER A 28 -3.91 -11.39 -9.39
C SER A 28 -4.03 -11.02 -7.92
N MET A 29 -5.12 -11.45 -7.29
CA MET A 29 -5.31 -11.26 -5.84
C MET A 29 -4.21 -11.96 -5.03
N SER A 30 -3.66 -13.06 -5.56
CA SER A 30 -2.53 -13.77 -4.94
C SER A 30 -1.22 -12.97 -4.95
N LYS A 31 -1.05 -12.03 -5.89
CA LYS A 31 0.07 -11.07 -5.89
C LYS A 31 -0.22 -9.83 -5.04
N SER A 32 -1.49 -9.58 -4.72
CA SER A 32 -1.89 -8.48 -3.85
C SER A 32 -1.66 -8.84 -2.38
N LYS A 33 -1.09 -7.88 -1.64
CA LYS A 33 -0.86 -7.98 -0.20
C LYS A 33 -1.76 -6.99 0.54
N LEU A 34 -2.49 -7.47 1.53
CA LEU A 34 -3.23 -6.61 2.45
C LEU A 34 -2.33 -6.27 3.64
N PHE A 35 -2.21 -4.98 3.94
CA PHE A 35 -1.43 -4.49 5.08
C PHE A 35 -2.39 -3.93 6.13
N GLY A 36 -2.30 -4.47 7.35
CA GLY A 36 -3.03 -3.95 8.50
C GLY A 36 -2.29 -2.80 9.15
N PHE A 37 -2.89 -1.61 9.21
CA PHE A 37 -2.40 -0.50 10.01
C PHE A 37 -3.31 -0.36 11.23
N ASP A 38 -2.77 -0.57 12.43
CA ASP A 38 -3.53 -0.51 13.69
C ASP A 38 -4.66 -1.57 13.83
N VAL A 39 -4.49 -2.71 13.16
CA VAL A 39 -5.40 -3.85 13.23
C VAL A 39 -4.61 -5.04 13.76
N GLN A 40 -5.14 -5.74 14.76
CA GLN A 40 -4.50 -6.96 15.24
C GLN A 40 -4.36 -7.96 14.08
N SER A 41 -3.14 -8.41 13.85
CA SER A 41 -2.76 -9.34 12.77
C SER A 41 -3.60 -10.63 12.77
N TYR A 42 -4.12 -11.03 13.93
CA TYR A 42 -5.05 -12.14 14.10
C TYR A 42 -6.31 -12.02 13.24
N HIS A 43 -6.98 -10.86 13.25
CA HIS A 43 -8.21 -10.67 12.45
C HIS A 43 -7.94 -10.72 10.95
N LEU A 44 -6.75 -10.29 10.52
CA LEU A 44 -6.35 -10.35 9.12
C LEU A 44 -6.06 -11.79 8.70
N ASN A 45 -5.31 -12.54 9.53
CA ASN A 45 -4.93 -13.93 9.27
C ASN A 45 -6.13 -14.87 9.13
N LEU A 46 -7.21 -14.63 9.88
CA LEU A 46 -8.43 -15.43 9.77
C LEU A 46 -9.18 -15.20 8.46
N GLU A 47 -9.17 -13.98 7.94
CA GLU A 47 -9.98 -13.61 6.78
C GLU A 47 -9.23 -13.75 5.45
N ALA A 48 -7.90 -13.60 5.43
CA ALA A 48 -7.09 -13.70 4.21
C ALA A 48 -7.31 -14.99 3.39
N PRO A 49 -7.47 -16.19 3.99
CA PRO A 49 -7.76 -17.42 3.25
C PRO A 49 -9.06 -17.34 2.46
N SER A 50 -10.08 -16.63 2.96
CA SER A 50 -11.39 -16.52 2.30
C SER A 50 -11.35 -15.65 1.04
N PHE A 51 -10.30 -14.87 0.83
CA PHE A 51 -10.25 -13.86 -0.23
C PHE A 51 -9.07 -14.02 -1.20
N ASN A 52 -8.25 -15.07 -1.04
CA ASN A 52 -7.08 -15.35 -1.88
C ASN A 52 -6.10 -14.17 -1.99
N TYR A 53 -6.02 -13.30 -0.99
CA TYR A 53 -4.94 -12.31 -0.87
C TYR A 53 -3.97 -12.76 0.23
N SER A 54 -2.72 -12.34 0.11
CA SER A 54 -1.72 -12.58 1.15
C SER A 54 -1.67 -11.41 2.13
N ILE A 55 -1.28 -11.66 3.38
CA ILE A 55 -1.05 -10.58 4.33
C ILE A 55 0.39 -10.12 4.18
N GLY A 56 0.56 -8.81 4.00
CA GLY A 56 1.86 -8.18 3.95
C GLY A 56 2.31 -7.78 5.36
N SER A 57 3.62 -7.85 5.59
CA SER A 57 4.28 -7.30 6.77
C SER A 57 5.09 -6.07 6.39
N LEU A 58 5.29 -5.19 7.37
CA LEU A 58 6.22 -4.07 7.26
C LEU A 58 7.58 -4.46 7.90
N PRO A 59 8.70 -3.93 7.37
CA PRO A 59 8.82 -3.12 6.16
C PRO A 59 8.68 -3.95 4.86
N PHE A 60 8.30 -3.32 3.75
CA PHE A 60 8.28 -3.97 2.42
C PHE A 60 8.86 -3.06 1.33
N ILE A 61 9.31 -3.65 0.23
CA ILE A 61 9.84 -2.89 -0.92
C ILE A 61 8.72 -2.63 -1.92
N TYR A 62 8.46 -1.35 -2.20
CA TYR A 62 7.54 -0.90 -3.24
C TYR A 62 8.28 -0.06 -4.27
N LEU A 63 8.32 -0.53 -5.52
CA LEU A 63 9.02 0.15 -6.63
C LEU A 63 10.49 0.50 -6.30
N GLY A 64 11.19 -0.41 -5.60
CA GLY A 64 12.58 -0.21 -5.19
C GLY A 64 12.77 0.70 -3.97
N LEU A 65 11.68 1.14 -3.33
CA LEU A 65 11.72 1.94 -2.11
C LEU A 65 11.24 1.10 -0.92
N THR A 66 12.05 1.05 0.14
CA THR A 66 11.62 0.46 1.41
C THR A 66 10.55 1.34 2.04
N VAL A 67 9.38 0.77 2.26
CA VAL A 67 8.28 1.35 3.02
C VAL A 67 8.35 0.76 4.42
N GLU A 68 8.74 1.60 5.38
CA GLU A 68 8.81 1.23 6.79
C GLU A 68 7.55 1.67 7.54
N GLY A 69 7.10 0.85 8.49
CA GLY A 69 5.92 1.13 9.29
C GLY A 69 6.25 2.04 10.47
N ILE A 70 6.07 3.34 10.32
CA ILE A 70 6.33 4.32 11.39
C ILE A 70 5.10 4.40 12.30
N TYR A 71 4.89 3.39 13.16
CA TYR A 71 3.75 3.35 14.11
C TYR A 71 4.05 4.04 15.44
N GLY A 72 4.93 5.03 15.45
CA GLY A 72 5.25 5.77 16.67
C GLY A 72 5.97 7.07 16.38
N LYS A 73 5.27 8.18 16.60
CA LYS A 73 5.72 9.59 16.62
C LYS A 73 5.73 10.33 15.27
N ASN A 74 4.77 11.25 15.15
CA ASN A 74 4.75 12.47 14.34
C ASN A 74 4.73 12.34 12.81
N TYR A 75 3.54 12.03 12.27
CA TYR A 75 3.16 12.02 10.84
C TYR A 75 3.49 13.32 10.06
N ALA A 76 3.77 14.44 10.74
CA ALA A 76 4.06 15.73 10.13
C ALA A 76 5.52 15.93 9.70
N LEU A 77 6.48 15.16 10.24
CA LEU A 77 7.91 15.29 9.91
C LEU A 77 8.31 14.35 8.78
N GLU A 78 7.83 13.11 8.82
CA GLU A 78 8.11 12.09 7.80
C GLU A 78 7.50 12.44 6.44
N SER A 79 6.29 12.99 6.41
CA SER A 79 5.69 13.51 5.17
C SER A 79 6.49 14.67 4.57
N LYS A 80 7.19 15.47 5.40
CA LYS A 80 8.09 16.53 4.93
C LYS A 80 9.41 15.98 4.41
N ILE A 81 10.00 15.00 5.08
CA ILE A 81 11.25 14.35 4.65
C ILE A 81 11.02 13.59 3.34
N PHE A 82 9.95 12.80 3.24
CA PHE A 82 9.60 12.08 2.02
C PHE A 82 9.34 13.03 0.85
N LYS A 83 8.55 14.11 1.06
CA LYS A 83 8.32 15.13 0.03
C LYS A 83 9.63 15.82 -0.39
N ARG A 84 10.50 16.15 0.56
CA ARG A 84 11.78 16.81 0.27
C ARG A 84 12.75 15.89 -0.47
N SER A 85 12.80 14.61 -0.10
CA SER A 85 13.59 13.59 -0.79
C SER A 85 13.10 13.40 -2.23
N TYR A 86 11.78 13.33 -2.46
CA TYR A 86 11.20 13.27 -3.79
C TYR A 86 11.53 14.51 -4.63
N GLN A 87 11.37 15.72 -4.07
CA GLN A 87 11.71 16.98 -4.77
C GLN A 87 13.20 17.05 -5.13
N ASN A 88 14.08 16.65 -4.21
CA ASN A 88 15.53 16.62 -4.49
C ASN A 88 15.86 15.64 -5.62
N ARG A 89 15.28 14.44 -5.65
CA ARG A 89 15.49 13.50 -6.76
C ARG A 89 14.97 14.06 -8.09
N LYS A 90 13.81 14.71 -8.08
CA LYS A 90 13.28 15.39 -9.26
C LYS A 90 14.24 16.49 -9.75
N GLN A 91 14.80 17.27 -8.83
CA GLN A 91 15.70 18.36 -9.16
C GLN A 91 17.08 17.88 -9.65
N THR A 92 17.61 16.80 -9.08
CA THR A 92 18.83 16.14 -9.56
C THR A 92 18.62 15.55 -10.96
N LEU A 93 17.48 14.88 -11.20
CA LEU A 93 17.13 14.38 -12.53
C LEU A 93 17.00 15.53 -13.55
N CYS A 94 16.38 16.65 -13.18
CA CYS A 94 16.32 17.83 -14.03
C CYS A 94 17.71 18.43 -14.33
N ARG A 95 18.66 18.38 -13.40
CA ARG A 95 20.03 18.88 -13.62
C ARG A 95 20.85 17.96 -14.52
N LEU A 96 20.68 16.64 -14.39
CA LEU A 96 21.36 15.66 -15.24
C LEU A 96 20.81 15.64 -16.69
N ALA A 97 19.58 16.10 -16.89
CA ALA A 97 18.96 16.18 -18.22
C ALA A 97 19.33 17.46 -19.01
N VAL A 98 20.06 18.40 -18.40
CA VAL A 98 20.46 19.70 -18.99
C VAL A 98 21.99 19.81 -19.17
N ALA A 99 22.75 18.75 -18.82
CA ALA A 99 24.18 18.62 -19.09
C ALA A 99 24.40 17.64 -20.25
#